data_AF-A0A0D0BLM8-F1
#
_entry.id   AF-A0A0D0BLM8-F1
#
_cell.length_a   1.000
_cell.length_b   1.000
_cell.length_c   1.000
_cell.angle_alpha   90.00
_cell.angle_beta   90.00
_cell.angle_gamma   90.00
#
_symmetry.space_group_name_H-M   'P 1'
#
loop_
_entity.id
_entity.type
_entity.pdbx_description
1 polymer ?
#
loop_
_entity_poly.entity_id
_entity_poly.type
_entity_poly.pdbx_seq_one_letter_code
_entity_poly.pdbx_strand_id
1 'polypeptide(L)' 'HRTSVCTICNKLFCVSCGTNDHTSHNRACREFENCCAILDANIPENLMPYFPTDIPWT' A
#
# COMPACT_ATOMS: atom_id res chain seq x y z
N HIS A 1 -10.85 -5.94 -3.29
CA HIS A 1 -10.34 -6.87 -4.32
C HIS A 1 -9.37 -7.83 -3.65
N ARG A 2 -9.63 -9.14 -3.65
CA ARG A 2 -8.72 -10.14 -3.05
C ARG A 2 -7.90 -10.78 -4.16
N THR A 3 -6.61 -10.46 -4.23
CA THR A 3 -5.72 -10.89 -5.32
C THR A 3 -5.63 -12.41 -5.44
N SER A 4 -5.71 -13.14 -4.32
CA SER A 4 -5.65 -14.62 -4.30
C SER A 4 -6.85 -15.32 -4.96
N VAL A 5 -7.95 -14.61 -5.24
CA VAL A 5 -9.18 -15.16 -5.82
C VAL A 5 -9.60 -14.39 -7.08
N CYS A 6 -8.74 -13.46 -7.53
CA CYS A 6 -9.00 -12.67 -8.71
C CYS A 6 -8.85 -13.54 -9.95
N THR A 7 -9.91 -13.64 -10.76
CA THR A 7 -9.89 -14.32 -12.08
C THR A 7 -9.34 -13.42 -13.19
N ILE A 8 -9.15 -12.12 -12.91
CA ILE A 8 -8.67 -11.09 -13.83
C ILE A 8 -7.27 -10.64 -13.37
N CYS A 9 -6.34 -11.60 -13.24
CA CYS A 9 -5.02 -11.38 -12.67
C CYS A 9 -4.12 -10.45 -13.52
N ASN A 10 -4.43 -10.34 -14.81
CA ASN A 10 -3.59 -9.64 -15.81
C ASN A 10 -4.10 -8.24 -16.19
N LYS A 11 -5.18 -7.74 -15.58
CA LYS A 11 -5.57 -6.33 -15.78
C LYS A 11 -4.94 -5.47 -14.70
N LEU A 12 -3.90 -4.75 -15.10
CA LEU A 12 -3.35 -3.67 -14.29
C LEU A 12 -4.31 -2.49 -14.38
N PHE A 13 -4.77 -2.00 -13.23
CA PHE A 13 -5.49 -0.75 -13.13
C PHE A 13 -5.17 -0.07 -11.81
N CYS A 14 -4.78 1.19 -11.87
CA CYS A 14 -4.52 2.02 -10.72
C CYS A 14 -5.75 2.89 -10.48
N VAL A 15 -6.51 2.60 -9.41
CA VAL A 15 -7.69 3.41 -9.07
C VAL A 15 -7.32 4.85 -8.69
N SER A 16 -6.11 5.09 -8.19
CA SER A 16 -5.64 6.43 -7.81
C SER A 16 -5.23 7.27 -9.01
N CYS A 17 -4.54 6.67 -9.99
CA CYS A 17 -4.12 7.36 -11.21
C CYS A 17 -5.16 7.29 -12.34
N GLY A 18 -6.11 6.36 -12.27
CA GLY A 18 -7.10 6.10 -13.32
C GLY A 18 -6.53 5.46 -14.58
N THR A 19 -5.34 4.84 -14.53
CA THR A 19 -4.66 4.25 -15.71
C THR A 19 -4.56 2.73 -15.64
N ASN A 20 -4.38 2.09 -16.79
CA ASN A 20 -4.15 0.64 -16.89
C ASN A 20 -2.65 0.25 -16.88
N ASP A 21 -1.76 1.18 -16.58
CA ASP A 21 -0.30 0.95 -16.72
C ASP A 21 0.28 0.17 -15.54
N HIS A 22 -0.33 0.29 -14.36
CA HIS A 22 0.11 -0.32 -13.12
C HIS A 22 -1.06 -0.57 -12.16
N THR A 23 -0.82 -1.32 -11.08
CA THR A 23 -1.82 -1.52 -10.01
C THR A 23 -1.75 -0.39 -8.98
N SER A 24 -2.84 -0.14 -8.27
CA SER A 24 -2.91 0.90 -7.23
C SER A 24 -1.96 0.71 -6.04
N HIS A 25 -1.41 -0.50 -5.87
CA HIS A 25 -0.42 -0.80 -4.82
C HIS A 25 1.02 -0.86 -5.36
N ASN A 26 1.24 -0.43 -6.61
CA ASN A 26 2.59 -0.31 -7.16
C ASN A 26 3.38 0.73 -6.35
N ARG A 27 4.57 0.35 -5.88
CA ARG A 27 5.46 1.22 -5.10
C ARG A 27 6.05 2.38 -5.90
N ALA A 28 6.04 2.30 -7.24
CA ALA A 28 6.45 3.39 -8.13
C ALA A 28 5.29 4.32 -8.52
N CYS A 29 4.08 4.12 -7.97
CA CYS A 29 2.95 5.01 -8.21
C CYS A 29 3.11 6.29 -7.38
N ARG A 30 3.13 7.45 -8.03
CA ARG A 30 3.28 8.75 -7.34
C ARG A 30 2.13 9.04 -6.39
N GLU A 31 0.89 8.68 -6.75
CA GLU A 31 -0.25 8.84 -5.85
C GLU A 31 -0.12 7.94 -4.63
N PHE A 32 0.42 6.73 -4.81
CA PHE A 32 0.70 5.82 -3.69
C PHE A 32 1.74 6.44 -2.74
N GLU A 33 2.85 6.97 -3.27
CA GLU A 33 3.87 7.66 -2.49
C GLU A 33 3.31 8.88 -1.76
N ASN A 34 2.51 9.71 -2.44
CA ASN A 34 1.84 10.87 -1.84
C ASN A 34 0.93 10.46 -0.68
N CYS A 35 0.11 9.42 -0.87
CA CYS A 35 -0.75 8.92 0.21
C CYS A 35 0.07 8.41 1.40
N CYS A 36 1.19 7.71 1.17
CA CYS A 36 2.09 7.31 2.25
C CYS A 36 2.66 8.53 2.99
N ALA A 37 3.17 9.54 2.27
CA ALA A 37 3.70 10.75 2.90
C ALA A 37 2.65 11.51 3.72
N ILE A 38 1.40 11.57 3.24
CA ILE A 38 0.28 12.16 3.98
C ILE A 38 -0.02 11.35 5.24
N LEU A 39 0.00 10.02 5.18
CA LEU A 39 -0.21 9.17 6.34
C LEU A 39 0.92 9.34 7.37
N ASP A 40 2.18 9.37 6.92
CA ASP A 40 3.34 9.61 7.78
C ASP A 40 3.26 10.97 8.48
N ALA A 41 2.79 12.01 7.77
CA ALA A 41 2.61 13.34 8.33
C ALA A 41 1.48 13.41 9.36
N ASN A 42 0.39 12.65 9.16
CA ASN A 42 -0.75 12.63 10.07
C ASN A 42 -0.57 11.65 11.25
N ILE A 43 0.28 10.63 11.09
CA ILE A 43 0.53 9.57 12.06
C ILE A 43 2.05 9.45 12.26
N PRO A 44 2.64 10.28 13.14
CA PRO A 44 4.07 10.28 13.40
C PRO A 44 4.61 8.92 13.85
N GLU A 45 3.77 8.09 14.48
CA GLU A 45 4.08 6.73 14.90
C GLU A 45 4.47 5.82 13.74
N ASN A 46 3.99 6.10 12.51
CA ASN A 46 4.31 5.30 11.32
C ASN A 46 5.79 5.41 10.93
N LEU A 47 6.45 6.51 11.32
CA LEU A 47 7.89 6.74 11.13
C LEU A 47 8.73 6.17 12.28
N MET A 48 8.11 5.74 13.38
CA MET A 48 8.86 5.18 14.49
C MET A 48 9.36 3.78 14.13
N PRO A 49 10.62 3.44 14.47
CA PRO A 49 11.11 2.08 14.31
C PRO A 49 10.20 1.10 15.04
N TYR A 50 9.77 0.05 14.34
CA TYR A 50 9.04 -1.04 14.97
C TYR A 50 10.01 -1.86 15.81
N PHE A 51 9.77 -1.89 17.13
CA PHE A 51 10.46 -2.77 18.06
C PHE A 51 9.55 -3.98 18.34
N PRO A 52 9.85 -5.17 17.78
CA PRO A 52 9.08 -6.36 18.12
C PRO A 52 9.21 -6.62 19.62
N THR A 53 8.09 -6.88 20.28
CA THR A 53 8.09 -7.38 21.65
C THR A 53 8.34 -8.88 21.64
N ASP A 54 9.12 -9.39 22.60
CA ASP A 54 9.37 -10.83 22.79
C ASP A 54 8.12 -11.61 23.24
N ILE A 55 6.94 -10.97 23.23
CA ILE A 55 5.68 -11.56 23.63
C ILE A 55 5.10 -12.26 22.39
N PRO A 56 5.00 -13.60 22.39
CA PRO A 56 4.31 -14.31 21.31
C PRO A 56 2.85 -13.84 21.24
N TRP A 57 2.36 -13.60 20.03
CA TRP A 57 0.95 -13.30 19.80
C TRP A 57 0.11 -14.50 20.21
N THR A 58 -0.67 -14.37 21.30
CA THR A 58 -1.64 -15.40 21.76
C THR A 58 -2.96 -15.27 21.06
#